data_AF-A0A528CFC1-F1
#
_entry.id   AF-A0A528CFC1-F1
#
_cell.length_a   1.000
_cell.length_b   1.000
_cell.length_c   1.000
_cell.angle_alpha   90.00
_cell.angle_beta   90.00
_cell.angle_gamma   90.00
#
_symmetry.space_group_name_H-M   'P 1'
#
loop_
_entity.id
_entity.type
_entity.pdbx_description
1 polymer ?
#
loop_
_entity_poly.entity_id
_entity_poly.type
_entity_poly.pdbx_seq_one_letter_code
_entity_poly.pdbx_strand_id
1 'polypeptide(L)'
;MAEHSPMGKSHSQPAAAPDSRLAFVYAEAVRGLQHQQNVVESLNTRAGNLIFATAFVSSLLGGRALLDGLGLWDWLALALLFLIGLLVVIMLWPYYAFTFRFDPEQLLQDFVDKNPSETMDVMHRTLALRIKTDMASNWRIIQRLRMSLQLALFLLLLELLAWLFAITRV
;
A
#
# COMPACT_ATOMS: atom_id res chain seq x y z
N MET A 1 3.72 74.93 25.68
CA MET A 1 2.90 74.10 24.78
C MET A 1 3.84 73.44 23.78
N ALA A 2 4.37 72.26 24.12
CA ALA A 2 5.09 71.38 23.20
C ALA A 2 4.96 69.97 23.78
N GLU A 3 4.07 69.21 23.16
CA GLU A 3 3.63 67.88 23.56
C GLU A 3 4.63 66.85 23.02
N HIS A 4 5.46 66.27 23.90
CA HIS A 4 6.31 65.14 23.53
C HIS A 4 5.48 63.85 23.59
N SER A 5 5.03 63.42 22.41
CA SER A 5 4.37 62.13 22.20
C SER A 5 5.38 60.98 22.39
N PRO A 6 5.14 59.99 23.27
CA PRO A 6 6.03 58.86 23.40
C PRO A 6 5.77 57.89 22.24
N MET A 7 6.79 57.74 21.39
CA MET A 7 6.87 56.68 20.37
C MET A 7 6.46 55.33 20.99
N GLY A 8 5.31 54.82 20.54
CA GLY A 8 4.82 53.49 20.88
C GLY A 8 5.86 52.46 20.47
N LYS A 9 6.40 51.74 21.46
CA LYS A 9 7.25 50.58 21.24
C LYS A 9 6.43 49.56 20.46
N SER A 10 6.73 49.41 19.17
CA SER A 10 6.23 48.28 18.38
C SER A 10 6.78 47.01 19.02
N HIS A 11 5.93 46.34 19.80
CA HIS A 11 6.20 45.00 20.28
C HIS A 11 6.11 44.06 19.08
N SER A 12 7.20 43.93 18.33
CA SER A 12 7.40 42.79 17.44
C SER A 12 7.41 41.55 18.32
N GLN A 13 6.24 40.94 18.50
CA GLN A 13 6.11 39.68 19.20
C GLN A 13 7.04 38.68 18.49
N PRO A 14 8.06 38.12 19.17
CA PRO A 14 8.90 37.13 18.53
C PRO A 14 7.99 35.98 18.08
N ALA A 15 8.10 35.59 16.81
CA ALA A 15 7.38 34.43 16.28
C ALA A 15 7.52 33.28 17.28
N ALA A 16 6.39 32.77 17.76
CA ALA A 16 6.38 31.73 18.79
C ALA A 16 7.28 30.57 18.35
N ALA A 17 8.14 30.11 19.27
CA ALA A 17 9.04 29.01 18.97
C ALA A 17 8.23 27.78 18.50
N PRO A 18 8.70 27.05 17.47
CA PRO A 18 7.98 25.90 16.92
C PRO A 18 7.63 24.86 17.99
N ASP A 19 6.40 24.34 17.98
CA ASP A 19 5.99 23.29 18.93
C ASP A 19 6.63 21.94 18.56
N SER A 20 7.60 21.52 19.37
CA SER A 20 8.29 20.22 19.24
C SER A 20 7.34 19.00 19.14
N ARG A 21 6.12 19.08 19.69
CA ARG A 21 5.12 18.01 19.62
C ARG A 21 4.61 17.80 18.19
N LEU A 22 4.51 18.87 17.40
CA LEU A 22 4.06 18.76 16.00
C LEU A 22 5.10 18.05 15.14
N ALA A 23 6.39 18.34 15.35
CA ALA A 23 7.48 17.63 14.69
C ALA A 23 7.46 16.13 15.03
N PHE A 24 7.22 15.78 16.30
CA PHE A 24 7.06 14.39 16.72
C PHE A 24 5.88 13.70 16.04
N VAL A 25 4.69 14.34 16.01
CA VAL A 25 3.48 13.80 15.38
C VAL A 25 3.69 13.58 13.88
N TYR A 26 4.33 14.52 13.18
CA TYR A 26 4.68 14.37 11.77
C TYR A 26 5.64 13.20 11.56
N ALA A 27 6.71 13.09 12.35
CA ALA A 27 7.67 11.98 12.25
C ALA A 27 6.99 10.62 12.46
N GLU A 28 6.07 10.52 13.42
CA GLU A 28 5.32 9.29 13.65
C GLU A 28 4.36 8.95 12.51
N ALA A 29 3.73 9.96 11.90
CA ALA A 29 2.91 9.77 10.70
C ALA A 29 3.76 9.23 9.53
N VAL A 30 4.97 9.76 9.31
CA VAL A 30 5.91 9.26 8.29
C VAL A 30 6.32 7.81 8.55
N ARG A 31 6.62 7.46 9.81
CA ARG A 31 6.91 6.06 10.19
C ARG A 31 5.74 5.13 9.90
N GLY A 32 4.52 5.57 10.21
CA GLY A 32 3.29 4.83 9.91
C GLY A 32 3.11 4.60 8.40
N LEU A 33 3.37 5.60 7.57
CA LEU A 33 3.32 5.50 6.11
C LEU A 33 4.36 4.51 5.58
N GLN A 34 5.60 4.57 6.07
CA GLN A 34 6.66 3.63 5.69
C GLN A 34 6.33 2.19 6.11
N HIS A 35 5.75 2.00 7.30
CA HIS A 35 5.26 0.69 7.71
C HIS A 35 4.20 0.16 6.73
N GLN A 36 3.25 1.00 6.32
CA GLN A 36 2.22 0.63 5.34
C GLN A 36 2.83 0.24 3.97
N GLN A 37 3.84 0.97 3.50
CA GLN A 37 4.57 0.63 2.28
C GLN A 37 5.26 -0.74 2.38
N ASN A 38 5.92 -1.04 3.50
CA ASN A 38 6.55 -2.34 3.75
C ASN A 38 5.53 -3.49 3.76
N VAL A 39 4.30 -3.25 4.25
CA VAL A 39 3.21 -4.24 4.19
C VAL A 39 2.81 -4.53 2.75
N VAL A 40 2.70 -3.50 1.89
CA VAL A 40 2.41 -3.69 0.46
C VAL A 40 3.52 -4.48 -0.23
N GLU A 41 4.78 -4.14 0.01
CA GLU A 41 5.93 -4.86 -0.57
C GLU A 41 5.96 -6.33 -0.14
N SER A 42 5.67 -6.60 1.13
CA SER A 42 5.53 -7.96 1.65
C SER A 42 4.40 -8.74 0.95
N LEU A 43 3.26 -8.10 0.67
CA LEU A 43 2.16 -8.71 -0.07
C LEU A 43 2.53 -9.01 -1.52
N ASN A 44 3.21 -8.09 -2.21
CA ASN A 44 3.71 -8.31 -3.58
C ASN A 44 4.69 -9.48 -3.65
N THR A 45 5.66 -9.54 -2.72
CA THR A 45 6.61 -10.66 -2.63
C THR A 45 5.88 -11.99 -2.44
N ARG A 46 4.90 -12.04 -1.54
CA ARG A 46 4.09 -13.25 -1.30
C ARG A 46 3.27 -13.66 -2.52
N ALA A 47 2.73 -12.70 -3.26
CA ALA A 47 1.99 -12.95 -4.51
C ALA A 47 2.90 -13.54 -5.59
N GLY A 48 4.13 -13.03 -5.73
CA GLY A 48 5.14 -13.60 -6.61
C GLY A 48 5.51 -15.05 -6.24
N ASN A 49 5.73 -15.30 -4.95
CA ASN A 49 5.99 -16.66 -4.45
C ASN A 49 4.81 -17.60 -4.70
N LEU A 50 3.57 -17.10 -4.57
CA LEU A 50 2.37 -17.88 -4.83
C LEU A 50 2.29 -18.30 -6.31
N ILE A 51 2.46 -17.37 -7.26
CA ILE A 51 2.49 -17.73 -8.70
C ILE A 51 3.53 -18.81 -8.97
N PHE A 52 4.74 -18.61 -8.43
CA PHE A 52 5.82 -19.57 -8.65
C PHE A 52 5.47 -20.95 -8.11
N ALA A 53 4.99 -21.03 -6.87
CA ALA A 53 4.59 -22.30 -6.25
C ALA A 53 3.46 -22.97 -7.01
N THR A 54 2.42 -22.22 -7.39
CA THR A 54 1.31 -22.70 -8.20
C THR A 54 1.81 -23.26 -9.53
N ALA A 55 2.54 -22.46 -10.32
CA ALA A 55 3.06 -22.90 -11.62
C ALA A 55 3.95 -24.15 -11.52
N PHE A 56 4.78 -24.23 -10.47
CA PHE A 56 5.62 -25.40 -10.20
C PHE A 56 4.78 -26.65 -9.91
N VAL A 57 3.81 -26.56 -9.01
CA VAL A 57 2.89 -27.66 -8.67
C VAL A 57 2.09 -28.09 -9.89
N SER A 58 1.47 -27.16 -10.61
CA SER A 58 0.67 -27.48 -11.80
C SER A 58 1.52 -28.12 -12.90
N SER A 59 2.77 -27.67 -13.08
CA SER A 59 3.67 -28.29 -14.05
C SER A 59 4.06 -29.72 -13.66
N LEU A 60 4.25 -29.98 -12.37
CA LEU A 60 4.67 -31.30 -11.88
C LEU A 60 3.51 -32.30 -11.91
N LEU A 61 2.36 -31.93 -11.34
CA LEU A 61 1.21 -32.84 -11.21
C LEU A 61 0.39 -32.88 -12.52
N GLY A 62 0.17 -31.73 -13.15
CA GLY A 62 -0.62 -31.64 -14.37
C GLY A 62 0.02 -32.35 -15.55
N GLY A 63 1.35 -32.30 -15.68
CA GLY A 63 2.07 -33.03 -16.72
C GLY A 63 1.85 -34.55 -16.67
N ARG A 64 1.60 -35.11 -15.47
CA ARG A 64 1.29 -36.54 -15.31
C ARG A 64 -0.19 -36.84 -15.45
N ALA A 65 -1.06 -36.02 -14.87
CA ALA A 65 -2.51 -36.21 -14.92
C ALA A 65 -3.06 -36.14 -16.36
N LEU A 66 -2.49 -35.28 -17.20
CA LEU A 66 -2.96 -35.04 -18.57
C LEU A 66 -2.55 -36.14 -19.58
N LEU A 67 -1.76 -37.14 -19.18
CA LEU A 67 -1.28 -38.19 -20.09
C LEU A 67 -2.40 -39.13 -20.54
N ASP A 68 -3.38 -39.39 -19.68
CA ASP A 68 -4.45 -40.37 -19.91
C ASP A 68 -5.75 -39.72 -20.41
N GLY A 69 -5.70 -38.41 -20.74
CA GLY A 69 -6.82 -37.63 -21.26
C GLY A 69 -7.30 -36.52 -20.32
N LEU A 70 -8.40 -35.84 -20.69
CA LEU A 70 -9.00 -34.76 -19.90
C LEU A 70 -10.26 -35.25 -19.19
N GLY A 71 -10.16 -35.48 -17.89
CA GLY A 71 -11.28 -35.77 -16.99
C GLY A 71 -11.87 -34.50 -16.36
N LEU A 72 -12.92 -34.69 -15.55
CA LEU A 72 -13.59 -33.61 -14.84
C LEU A 72 -12.66 -32.91 -13.81
N TRP A 73 -11.78 -33.67 -13.17
CA TRP A 73 -10.83 -33.14 -12.20
C TRP A 73 -9.71 -32.32 -12.84
N ASP A 74 -9.28 -32.67 -14.06
CA ASP A 74 -8.29 -31.90 -14.82
C ASP A 74 -8.83 -30.52 -15.18
N TRP A 75 -10.07 -30.46 -15.70
CA TRP A 75 -10.74 -29.19 -15.99
C TRP A 75 -10.94 -28.34 -14.73
N LEU A 76 -11.28 -28.95 -13.60
CA LEU A 76 -11.38 -28.23 -12.33
C LEU A 76 -10.03 -27.65 -11.90
N ALA A 77 -8.96 -28.44 -11.99
CA ALA A 77 -7.61 -27.99 -11.64
C ALA A 77 -7.15 -26.83 -12.55
N LEU A 78 -7.38 -26.93 -13.86
CA LEU A 78 -7.07 -25.86 -14.82
C LEU A 78 -7.89 -24.59 -14.57
N ALA A 79 -9.17 -24.72 -14.23
CA ALA A 79 -10.01 -23.57 -13.89
C ALA A 79 -9.55 -22.88 -12.60
N LEU A 80 -9.17 -23.66 -11.58
CA LEU A 80 -8.61 -23.15 -10.32
C LEU A 80 -7.27 -22.45 -10.55
N LEU A 81 -6.38 -23.06 -11.34
CA LEU A 81 -5.11 -22.46 -11.77
C LEU A 81 -5.32 -21.10 -12.44
N PHE A 82 -6.25 -21.03 -13.39
CA PHE A 82 -6.58 -19.78 -14.06
C PHE A 82 -7.09 -18.72 -13.08
N LEU A 83 -7.97 -19.11 -12.16
CA LEU A 83 -8.52 -18.19 -11.15
C LEU A 83 -7.45 -17.67 -10.17
N ILE A 84 -6.50 -18.52 -9.77
CA ILE A 84 -5.34 -18.11 -8.97
C ILE A 84 -4.51 -17.07 -9.74
N GLY A 85 -4.21 -17.33 -11.02
CA GLY A 85 -3.49 -16.38 -11.87
C GLY A 85 -4.20 -15.03 -11.98
N LEU A 86 -5.52 -15.04 -12.19
CA LEU A 86 -6.33 -13.81 -12.25
C LEU A 86 -6.28 -13.04 -10.93
N LEU A 87 -6.39 -13.73 -9.78
CA LEU A 87 -6.27 -13.10 -8.47
C LEU A 87 -4.91 -12.46 -8.27
N VAL A 88 -3.83 -13.10 -8.71
CA VAL A 88 -2.50 -12.48 -8.57
C VAL A 88 -2.32 -11.28 -9.48
N VAL A 89 -2.85 -11.29 -10.70
CA VAL A 89 -2.89 -10.09 -11.56
C VAL A 89 -3.62 -8.95 -10.84
N ILE A 90 -4.81 -9.21 -10.29
CA ILE A 90 -5.56 -8.23 -9.50
C ILE A 90 -4.75 -7.72 -8.31
N MET A 91 -3.95 -8.60 -7.68
CA MET A 91 -3.11 -8.20 -6.56
C MET A 91 -1.94 -7.28 -6.93
N LEU A 92 -1.33 -7.50 -8.10
CA LEU A 92 -0.18 -6.72 -8.57
C LEU A 92 -0.60 -5.45 -9.32
N TRP A 93 -1.82 -5.42 -9.87
CA TRP A 93 -2.36 -4.30 -10.65
C TRP A 93 -2.35 -2.92 -9.95
N PRO A 94 -2.72 -2.76 -8.66
CA PRO A 94 -2.88 -1.45 -8.04
C PRO A 94 -1.55 -0.71 -7.74
N TYR A 95 -0.46 -1.09 -8.39
CA TYR A 95 0.85 -0.44 -8.25
C TYR A 95 0.79 1.09 -8.39
N TYR A 96 0.01 1.62 -9.35
CA TYR A 96 -0.15 3.07 -9.57
C TYR A 96 -1.24 3.73 -8.72
N ALA A 97 -2.02 2.96 -7.95
CA ALA A 97 -3.15 3.48 -7.17
C ALA A 97 -2.74 3.94 -5.75
N PHE A 98 -1.50 3.67 -5.34
CA PHE A 98 -1.02 4.02 -4.02
C PHE A 98 -0.39 5.42 -3.99
N THR A 99 -0.81 6.23 -3.02
CA THR A 99 -0.18 7.51 -2.72
C THR A 99 0.74 7.34 -1.51
N PHE A 100 2.04 7.17 -1.76
CA PHE A 100 3.09 7.09 -0.73
C PHE A 100 4.09 8.24 -0.79
N ARG A 101 3.94 9.15 -1.75
CA ARG A 101 4.92 10.21 -2.04
C ARG A 101 4.27 11.57 -1.95
N PHE A 102 5.02 12.52 -1.41
CA PHE A 102 4.72 13.93 -1.55
C PHE A 102 5.32 14.45 -2.85
N ASP A 103 4.61 15.36 -3.49
CA ASP A 103 5.14 16.13 -4.59
C ASP A 103 5.98 17.29 -4.02
N PRO A 104 7.32 17.28 -4.19
CA PRO A 104 8.17 18.33 -3.64
C PRO A 104 7.88 19.70 -4.24
N GLU A 105 7.40 19.76 -5.49
CA GLU A 105 7.03 21.02 -6.13
C GLU A 105 5.82 21.65 -5.44
N GLN A 106 4.79 20.85 -5.15
CA GLN A 106 3.62 21.31 -4.37
C GLN A 106 4.02 21.75 -2.96
N LEU A 107 4.92 21.02 -2.30
CA LEU A 107 5.36 21.38 -0.94
C LEU A 107 6.10 22.72 -0.91
N LEU A 108 6.96 22.98 -1.90
CA LEU A 108 7.66 24.26 -2.02
C LEU A 108 6.68 25.40 -2.30
N GLN A 109 5.73 25.19 -3.22
CA GLN A 109 4.71 26.18 -3.56
C GLN A 109 3.79 26.51 -2.37
N ASP A 110 3.33 25.50 -1.63
CA ASP A 110 2.33 25.66 -0.57
C ASP A 110 2.89 26.28 0.71
N PHE A 111 4.17 26.04 1.02
CA PHE A 111 4.75 26.42 2.33
C PHE A 111 5.95 27.36 2.25
N VAL A 112 6.74 27.32 1.16
CA VAL A 112 7.99 28.09 1.04
C VAL A 112 7.79 29.33 0.16
N ASP A 113 7.19 29.16 -1.02
CA ASP A 113 7.09 30.23 -2.03
C ASP A 113 5.93 31.20 -1.77
N LYS A 114 5.02 30.87 -0.84
CA LYS A 114 3.96 31.76 -0.36
C LYS A 114 4.53 32.95 0.41
N ASN A 115 3.92 34.12 0.25
CA ASN A 115 4.24 35.34 1.00
C ASN A 115 3.02 35.81 1.81
N PRO A 116 3.08 35.81 3.16
CA PRO A 116 4.21 35.35 3.99
C PRO A 116 4.34 33.81 3.97
N SER A 117 5.57 33.31 4.13
CA SER A 117 5.84 31.88 4.23
C SER A 117 5.16 31.29 5.47
N GLU A 118 4.62 30.08 5.32
CA GLU A 118 3.93 29.37 6.39
C GLU A 118 4.92 28.97 7.51
N THR A 119 4.44 28.93 8.76
CA THR A 119 5.29 28.50 9.88
C THR A 119 5.51 26.98 9.86
N MET A 120 6.66 26.51 10.35
CA MET A 120 6.98 25.08 10.45
C MET A 120 5.89 24.25 11.16
N ASP A 121 5.22 24.83 12.16
CA ASP A 121 4.11 24.20 12.89
C ASP A 121 2.91 23.91 11.98
N VAL A 122 2.55 24.85 11.10
CA VAL A 122 1.46 24.67 10.15
C VAL A 122 1.82 23.62 9.11
N MET A 123 3.06 23.60 8.66
CA MET A 123 3.58 22.59 7.75
C MET A 123 3.50 21.17 8.35
N HIS A 124 4.06 20.95 9.54
CA HIS A 124 4.00 19.64 10.22
C HIS A 124 2.57 19.16 10.44
N ARG A 125 1.68 20.05 10.89
CA ARG A 125 0.26 19.73 11.11
C ARG A 125 -0.43 19.34 9.82
N THR A 126 -0.24 20.11 8.75
CA THR A 126 -0.91 19.90 7.46
C THR A 126 -0.44 18.60 6.81
N LEU A 127 0.87 18.34 6.84
CA LEU A 127 1.43 17.10 6.31
C LEU A 127 0.98 15.88 7.11
N ALA A 128 0.96 15.94 8.45
CA ALA A 128 0.47 14.84 9.28
C ALA A 128 -1.00 14.49 8.95
N LEU A 129 -1.85 15.49 8.70
CA LEU A 129 -3.25 15.27 8.29
C LEU A 129 -3.37 14.70 6.87
N ARG A 130 -2.52 15.13 5.94
CA ARG A 130 -2.47 14.57 4.58
C ARG A 130 -2.06 13.10 4.61
N ILE A 131 -1.00 12.75 5.35
CA ILE A 131 -0.56 11.36 5.57
C ILE A 131 -1.69 10.50 6.10
N LYS A 132 -2.41 10.98 7.13
CA LYS A 132 -3.54 10.24 7.70
C LYS A 132 -4.60 9.92 6.64
N THR A 133 -4.91 10.89 5.78
CA THR A 133 -5.91 10.75 4.73
C THR A 133 -5.46 9.73 3.68
N ASP A 134 -4.21 9.83 3.24
CA ASP A 134 -3.60 8.90 2.28
C ASP A 134 -3.54 7.48 2.85
N MET A 135 -3.11 7.32 4.10
CA MET A 135 -3.07 6.03 4.80
C MET A 135 -4.46 5.37 4.86
N ALA A 136 -5.53 6.14 5.12
CA ALA A 136 -6.90 5.64 5.17
C ALA A 136 -7.43 5.22 3.79
N SER A 137 -6.98 5.90 2.72
CA SER A 137 -7.28 5.48 1.35
C SER A 137 -6.54 4.18 0.99
N ASN A 138 -5.22 4.16 1.21
CA ASN A 138 -4.35 3.01 0.95
C ASN A 138 -4.80 1.76 1.73
N TRP A 139 -5.27 1.92 2.97
CA TRP A 139 -5.73 0.79 3.79
C TRP A 139 -6.85 -0.02 3.14
N ARG A 140 -7.79 0.63 2.44
CA ARG A 140 -8.88 -0.06 1.74
C ARG A 140 -8.36 -0.94 0.62
N ILE A 141 -7.34 -0.49 -0.10
CA ILE A 141 -6.68 -1.26 -1.15
C ILE A 141 -5.93 -2.45 -0.53
N ILE A 142 -5.15 -2.21 0.53
CA ILE A 142 -4.37 -3.25 1.24
C ILE A 142 -5.28 -4.36 1.79
N GLN A 143 -6.45 -4.01 2.33
CA GLN A 143 -7.40 -5.01 2.82
C GLN A 143 -7.93 -5.89 1.68
N ARG A 144 -8.25 -5.32 0.53
CA ARG A 144 -8.66 -6.10 -0.66
C ARG A 144 -7.53 -7.04 -1.11
N LEU A 145 -6.29 -6.55 -1.17
CA LEU A 145 -5.12 -7.37 -1.52
C LEU A 145 -4.92 -8.55 -0.55
N ARG A 146 -5.10 -8.30 0.76
CA ARG A 146 -5.00 -9.35 1.78
C ARG A 146 -6.09 -10.42 1.59
N MET A 147 -7.34 -10.02 1.32
CA MET A 147 -8.42 -10.96 1.06
C MET A 147 -8.16 -11.77 -0.22
N SER A 148 -7.70 -11.12 -1.29
CA SER A 148 -7.31 -11.80 -2.54
C SER A 148 -6.20 -12.82 -2.32
N LEU A 149 -5.17 -12.50 -1.52
CA LEU A 149 -4.11 -13.45 -1.18
C LEU A 149 -4.64 -14.67 -0.44
N GLN A 150 -5.50 -14.45 0.57
CA GLN A 150 -6.09 -15.55 1.35
C GLN A 150 -6.95 -16.46 0.47
N LEU A 151 -7.76 -15.87 -0.41
CA LEU A 151 -8.57 -16.62 -1.36
C LEU A 151 -7.69 -17.42 -2.33
N ALA A 152 -6.63 -16.82 -2.87
CA ALA A 152 -5.73 -17.48 -3.79
C ALA A 152 -4.98 -18.66 -3.14
N LEU A 153 -4.56 -18.52 -1.88
CA LEU A 153 -3.99 -19.62 -1.09
C LEU A 153 -4.99 -20.76 -0.87
N PHE A 154 -6.26 -20.44 -0.60
CA PHE A 154 -7.30 -21.45 -0.47
C PHE A 154 -7.55 -22.19 -1.79
N LEU A 155 -7.62 -21.46 -2.90
CA LEU A 155 -7.77 -22.05 -4.24
C LEU A 155 -6.58 -22.93 -4.62
N LEU A 156 -5.35 -22.56 -4.24
CA LEU A 156 -4.18 -23.40 -4.44
C LEU A 156 -4.32 -24.76 -3.75
N LEU A 157 -4.86 -24.79 -2.52
CA LEU A 157 -5.11 -26.06 -1.83
C LEU A 157 -6.14 -26.91 -2.56
N LEU A 158 -7.20 -26.29 -3.09
CA LEU A 158 -8.20 -27.00 -3.90
C LEU A 158 -7.61 -27.51 -5.21
N GLU A 159 -6.73 -26.74 -5.85
CA GLU A 159 -6.05 -27.10 -7.09
C GLU A 159 -5.15 -28.32 -6.87
N LEU A 160 -4.36 -28.31 -5.79
CA LEU A 160 -3.56 -29.45 -5.35
C LEU A 160 -4.41 -30.71 -5.18
N LEU A 161 -5.56 -30.60 -4.49
CA LEU A 161 -6.46 -31.73 -4.31
C LEU A 161 -7.07 -32.21 -5.62
N ALA A 162 -7.47 -31.29 -6.51
CA ALA A 162 -7.99 -31.63 -7.82
C ALA A 162 -6.97 -32.42 -8.65
N TRP A 163 -5.70 -31.98 -8.65
CA TRP A 163 -4.62 -32.72 -9.30
C TRP A 163 -4.38 -34.10 -8.69
N LEU A 164 -4.39 -34.22 -7.36
CA LEU A 164 -4.24 -35.52 -6.70
C LEU A 164 -5.39 -36.47 -7.07
N PHE A 165 -6.63 -35.98 -7.09
CA PHE A 165 -7.78 -36.81 -7.47
C PHE A 165 -7.72 -37.21 -8.94
N ALA A 166 -7.30 -36.31 -9.84
CA ALA A 166 -7.10 -36.64 -11.25
C ALA A 166 -6.13 -37.81 -11.41
N ILE A 167 -4.97 -37.76 -10.73
CA ILE A 167 -3.95 -38.82 -10.80
C ILE A 167 -4.45 -40.14 -10.21
N THR A 168 -5.22 -40.13 -9.10
CA THR A 168 -5.70 -41.38 -8.47
C THR A 168 -6.88 -42.05 -9.18
N ARG A 169 -7.55 -41.33 -10.08
CA ARG A 169 -8.65 -41.85 -10.91
C ARG A 169 -8.17 -42.45 -12.23
N VAL A 170 -6.91 -42.21 -12.58
CA VAL A 170 -6.14 -42.95 -13.59
C VAL A 170 -5.75 -44.30 -13.02
#